data_AF-A0AAF0ITJ2-F1
#
_entry.id   AF-A0AAF0ITJ2-F1
#
_cell.length_a   1.000
_cell.length_b   1.000
_cell.length_c   1.000
_cell.angle_alpha   90.00
_cell.angle_beta   90.00
_cell.angle_gamma   90.00
#
_symmetry.space_group_name_H-M   'P 1'
#
loop_
_entity.id
_entity.type
_entity.pdbx_description
1 polymer ?
#
loop_
_entity_poly.entity_id
_entity_poly.type
_entity_poly.pdbx_seq_one_letter_code
_entity_poly.pdbx_strand_id
1 'polypeptide(L)'
;MPEFSSVLAAWREIRLAGLQEELAGLAPRLADGQKEALLSRKNLADRTREFKRQSPESQLEGIRALLKAYQGEIDALTSRAKQAEGAVLDVQTRLGHAPDPYPVFEALVQRCVAAEARISELGQRDADAAADAAARVAEARADAEQHASEREESLQREISVLQGHLRELRTSHEQISTQLLSTQSQSSGASDASNEQVETLVQHLQRANERAAQAERRTALVRTEAEQARTAEAAAHREHLAHVQERIAQLEQAQAQQRENSAQMHAEAERAANAQREQLAQQVRAAEEETASLRQALQQRADYDEIKRELSILRAIEFAGEDDEVAEDHDGADGEKGAAPGSNLEAHLVRRNHKLQDALATLRATVTDSQRHTAGIEAELEVQHSRVQELEALTKRLENDLLRAAHDKPEADGPPSGTAGLLPIVTSQRDRFRTRNAELEQELRTQLESMTELRGEVKRLQADNLAMYEKVRYLQNYGKSVPWA
;
A
#
# COMPACT_ATOMS: atom_id res chain seq x y z
N MET A 1 -15.94 -21.46 11.59
CA MET A 1 -15.05 -20.44 10.98
C MET A 1 -14.70 -19.23 11.87
N PRO A 2 -15.48 -18.80 12.88
CA PRO A 2 -15.09 -17.63 13.68
C PRO A 2 -13.84 -17.84 14.57
N GLU A 3 -13.49 -19.08 14.93
CA GLU A 3 -12.32 -19.35 15.78
C GLU A 3 -10.98 -19.15 15.08
N PHE A 4 -10.86 -19.48 13.78
CA PHE A 4 -9.58 -19.37 13.05
C PHE A 4 -9.10 -17.91 12.97
N SER A 5 -10.00 -17.00 12.58
CA SER A 5 -9.69 -15.58 12.45
C SER A 5 -9.37 -14.95 13.81
N SER A 6 -10.09 -15.35 14.86
CA SER A 6 -9.87 -14.86 16.21
C SER A 6 -8.52 -15.33 16.78
N VAL A 7 -8.18 -16.61 16.62
CA VAL A 7 -6.90 -17.17 17.05
C VAL A 7 -5.74 -16.51 16.28
N LEU A 8 -5.88 -16.38 14.96
CA LEU A 8 -4.84 -15.74 14.14
C LEU A 8 -4.65 -14.25 14.50
N ALA A 9 -5.74 -13.52 14.76
CA ALA A 9 -5.68 -12.14 15.22
C ALA A 9 -4.98 -12.01 16.58
N ALA A 10 -5.33 -12.87 17.54
CA ALA A 10 -4.71 -12.88 18.87
C ALA A 10 -3.20 -13.15 18.78
N TRP A 11 -2.78 -14.18 18.04
CA TRP A 11 -1.36 -14.51 17.87
C TRP A 11 -0.57 -13.47 17.07
N ARG A 12 -1.24 -12.74 16.16
CA ARG A 12 -0.65 -11.60 15.46
C ARG A 12 -0.39 -10.42 16.38
N GLU A 13 -1.32 -10.14 17.30
CA GLU A 13 -1.20 -9.05 18.28
C GLU A 13 -0.13 -9.34 19.34
N ILE A 14 -0.06 -10.60 19.81
CA ILE A 14 0.95 -11.07 20.76
C ILE A 14 2.37 -10.91 20.23
N ARG A 15 2.57 -10.98 18.89
CA ARG A 15 3.87 -10.89 18.22
C ARG A 15 4.91 -11.77 18.92
N LEU A 16 4.67 -13.09 18.90
CA LEU A 16 5.49 -14.07 19.63
C LEU A 16 7.00 -13.90 19.39
N ALA A 17 7.42 -13.60 18.16
CA ALA A 17 8.83 -13.35 17.82
C ALA A 17 9.41 -12.14 18.56
N GLY A 18 8.67 -11.04 18.63
CA GLY A 18 9.09 -9.84 19.37
C GLY A 18 9.11 -10.09 20.88
N LEU A 19 8.12 -10.82 21.41
CA LEU A 19 8.11 -11.21 22.83
C LEU A 19 9.31 -12.12 23.17
N GLN A 20 9.67 -13.04 22.29
CA GLN A 20 10.85 -13.90 22.44
C GLN A 20 12.15 -13.08 22.44
N GLU A 21 12.25 -12.05 21.59
CA GLU A 21 13.40 -11.16 21.55
C GLU A 21 13.51 -10.28 22.82
N GLU A 22 12.39 -9.73 23.29
CA GLU A 22 12.30 -8.99 24.55
C GLU A 22 12.75 -9.86 25.73
N LEU A 23 12.26 -11.11 25.80
CA LEU A 23 12.64 -12.09 26.83
C LEU A 23 14.11 -12.51 26.71
N ALA A 24 14.61 -12.74 25.50
CA ALA A 24 16.01 -13.07 25.26
C ALA A 24 16.94 -11.93 25.70
N GLY A 25 16.51 -10.68 25.60
CA GLY A 25 17.24 -9.53 26.12
C GLY A 25 17.13 -9.35 27.65
N LEU A 26 16.04 -9.80 28.28
CA LEU A 26 15.85 -9.67 29.74
C LEU A 26 16.52 -10.81 30.53
N ALA A 27 16.52 -12.03 30.00
CA ALA A 27 17.12 -13.20 30.63
C ALA A 27 18.60 -13.02 31.07
N PRO A 28 19.52 -12.51 30.23
CA PRO A 28 20.91 -12.31 30.64
C PRO A 28 21.03 -11.22 31.72
N ARG A 29 20.23 -10.14 31.64
CA ARG A 29 20.21 -9.06 32.64
C ARG A 29 19.76 -9.56 34.01
N LEU A 30 18.75 -10.42 34.05
CA LEU A 30 18.31 -11.09 35.28
C LEU A 30 19.40 -12.03 35.84
N ALA A 31 20.05 -12.80 34.96
CA ALA A 31 21.14 -13.70 35.35
C ALA A 31 22.36 -12.96 35.90
N ASP A 32 22.76 -11.85 35.27
CA ASP A 32 23.88 -11.03 35.73
C ASP A 32 23.53 -10.30 37.02
N GLY A 33 22.32 -9.75 37.14
CA GLY A 33 21.81 -9.21 38.39
C GLY A 33 21.79 -10.24 39.52
N GLN A 34 21.53 -11.52 39.22
CA GLN A 34 21.63 -12.62 40.19
C GLN A 34 23.07 -12.84 40.67
N LYS A 35 24.06 -12.82 39.76
CA LYS A 35 25.49 -12.94 40.10
C LYS A 35 25.96 -11.75 40.94
N GLU A 36 25.56 -10.54 40.57
CA GLU A 36 25.90 -9.31 41.31
C GLU A 36 25.40 -9.35 42.75
N ALA A 37 24.17 -9.80 42.99
CA ALA A 37 23.67 -9.92 44.37
C ALA A 37 24.39 -10.99 45.20
N LEU A 38 24.93 -12.04 44.58
CA LEU A 38 25.74 -13.02 45.30
C LEU A 38 27.08 -12.41 45.72
N LEU A 39 27.71 -11.63 44.83
CA LEU A 39 28.96 -10.92 45.11
C LEU A 39 28.74 -9.82 46.16
N SER A 40 27.67 -9.05 46.03
CA SER A 40 27.35 -7.97 46.95
C SER A 40 27.01 -8.48 48.36
N ARG A 41 26.25 -9.58 48.46
CA ARG A 41 26.01 -10.30 49.72
C ARG A 41 27.30 -10.79 50.36
N LYS A 42 28.25 -11.32 49.57
CA LYS A 42 29.57 -11.74 50.07
C LYS A 42 30.36 -10.56 50.61
N ASN A 43 30.43 -9.46 49.85
CA ASN A 43 31.13 -8.23 50.26
C ASN A 43 30.54 -7.62 51.53
N LEU A 44 29.21 -7.64 51.68
CA LEU A 44 28.52 -7.17 52.87
C LEU A 44 28.84 -8.03 54.10
N ALA A 45 28.92 -9.35 53.92
CA ALA A 45 29.32 -10.27 54.98
C ALA A 45 30.77 -10.03 55.42
N ASP A 46 31.69 -9.79 54.48
CA ASP A 46 33.09 -9.49 54.76
C ASP A 46 33.25 -8.15 55.49
N ARG A 47 32.58 -7.07 55.01
CA ARG A 47 32.53 -5.76 55.70
C ARG A 47 31.96 -5.86 57.11
N THR A 48 30.95 -6.70 57.31
CA THR A 48 30.36 -6.93 58.64
C THR A 48 31.33 -7.66 59.56
N ARG A 49 32.13 -8.59 59.01
CA ARG A 49 33.16 -9.30 59.76
C ARG A 49 34.33 -8.39 60.14
N GLU A 50 34.75 -7.50 59.24
CA GLU A 50 35.78 -6.49 59.48
C GLU A 50 35.33 -5.45 60.51
N PHE A 51 34.10 -4.95 60.39
CA PHE A 51 33.50 -4.05 61.37
C PHE A 51 33.51 -4.64 62.79
N LYS A 52 33.18 -5.93 62.93
CA LYS A 52 33.22 -6.64 64.22
C LYS A 52 34.65 -6.75 64.81
N ARG A 53 35.71 -6.60 64.01
CA ARG A 53 37.11 -6.69 64.47
C ARG A 53 37.70 -5.33 64.89
N GLN A 54 37.03 -4.23 64.58
CA GLN A 54 37.47 -2.87 64.93
C GLN A 54 37.29 -2.56 66.43
N SER A 55 38.01 -1.55 66.94
CA SER A 55 37.84 -1.05 68.32
C SER A 55 36.48 -0.37 68.50
N PRO A 56 35.92 -0.31 69.73
CA PRO A 56 34.59 0.25 69.97
C PRO A 56 34.42 1.72 69.54
N GLU A 57 35.50 2.53 69.60
CA GLU A 57 35.50 3.91 69.11
C GLU A 57 35.40 3.99 67.58
N SER A 58 36.13 3.13 66.86
CA SER A 58 36.09 3.03 65.40
C SER A 58 34.79 2.39 64.89
N GLN A 59 34.18 1.50 65.67
CA GLN A 59 32.87 0.91 65.37
C GLN A 59 31.75 1.95 65.40
N LEU A 60 31.78 2.91 66.32
CA LEU A 60 30.79 3.99 66.36
C LEU A 60 30.87 4.90 65.11
N GLU A 61 32.06 5.07 64.56
CA GLU A 61 32.29 5.86 63.35
C GLU A 61 31.89 5.08 62.07
N GLY A 62 32.18 3.77 62.03
CA GLY A 62 31.92 2.90 60.88
C GLY A 62 30.48 2.37 60.73
N ILE A 63 29.66 2.40 61.80
CA ILE A 63 28.31 1.78 61.80
C ILE A 63 27.37 2.43 60.78
N ARG A 64 27.50 3.75 60.58
CA ARG A 64 26.70 4.51 59.60
C ARG A 64 27.00 4.08 58.17
N ALA A 65 28.27 3.81 57.86
CA ALA A 65 28.69 3.32 56.56
C ALA A 65 28.20 1.89 56.30
N LEU A 66 28.25 1.01 57.32
CA LEU A 66 27.75 -0.35 57.23
C LEU A 66 26.23 -0.39 57.02
N LEU A 67 25.47 0.38 57.80
CA LEU A 67 24.01 0.50 57.64
C LEU A 67 23.64 1.03 56.25
N LYS A 68 24.37 2.02 55.73
CA LYS A 68 24.16 2.53 54.37
C LYS A 68 24.44 1.48 53.29
N ALA A 69 25.42 0.60 53.51
CA ALA A 69 25.68 -0.53 52.61
C ALA A 69 24.55 -1.58 52.66
N TYR A 70 24.05 -1.95 53.84
CA TYR A 70 22.89 -2.84 53.97
C TYR A 70 21.63 -2.25 53.32
N GLN A 71 21.38 -0.95 53.53
CA GLN A 71 20.28 -0.25 52.90
C GLN A 71 20.38 -0.29 51.37
N GLY A 72 21.56 -0.01 50.82
CA GLY A 72 21.79 -0.08 49.37
C GLY A 72 21.52 -1.48 48.78
N GLU A 73 21.91 -2.55 49.47
CA GLU A 73 21.62 -3.92 49.04
C GLU A 73 20.13 -4.26 49.11
N ILE A 74 19.42 -3.79 50.14
CA ILE A 74 17.96 -3.98 50.27
C ILE A 74 17.23 -3.25 49.14
N ASP A 75 17.63 -2.01 48.84
CA ASP A 75 17.03 -1.22 47.77
C ASP A 75 17.31 -1.84 46.39
N ALA A 76 18.54 -2.31 46.15
CA ALA A 76 18.92 -3.02 44.94
C ALA A 76 18.14 -4.34 44.77
N LEU A 77 18.00 -5.12 45.83
CA LEU A 77 17.25 -6.37 45.82
C LEU A 77 15.75 -6.14 45.57
N THR A 78 15.17 -5.11 46.20
CA THR A 78 13.78 -4.71 46.00
C THR A 78 13.53 -4.23 44.57
N SER A 79 14.44 -3.44 44.01
CA SER A 79 14.37 -2.98 42.63
C SER A 79 14.42 -4.14 41.64
N ARG A 80 15.35 -5.07 41.82
CA ARG A 80 15.47 -6.27 40.97
C ARG A 80 14.26 -7.19 41.09
N ALA A 81 13.72 -7.37 42.29
CA ALA A 81 12.50 -8.17 42.50
C ALA A 81 11.32 -7.57 41.73
N LYS A 82 11.09 -6.26 41.83
CA LYS A 82 10.06 -5.56 41.06
C LYS A 82 10.24 -5.70 39.54
N GLN A 83 11.47 -5.64 39.05
CA GLN A 83 11.76 -5.82 37.62
C GLN A 83 11.48 -7.26 37.16
N ALA A 84 11.87 -8.26 37.96
CA ALA A 84 11.61 -9.67 37.66
C ALA A 84 10.10 -9.99 37.69
N GLU A 85 9.40 -9.52 38.71
CA GLU A 85 7.95 -9.68 38.86
C GLU A 85 7.19 -8.96 37.73
N GLY A 86 7.61 -7.74 37.39
CA GLY A 86 7.03 -6.99 36.27
C GLY A 86 7.17 -7.72 34.93
N ALA A 87 8.37 -8.23 34.63
CA ALA A 87 8.60 -8.99 33.40
C ALA A 87 7.73 -10.27 33.32
N VAL A 88 7.53 -10.97 34.44
CA VAL A 88 6.67 -12.17 34.48
C VAL A 88 5.19 -11.80 34.29
N LEU A 89 4.72 -10.73 34.94
CA LEU A 89 3.34 -10.25 34.79
C LEU A 89 3.04 -9.72 33.39
N ASP A 90 4.01 -9.06 32.75
CA ASP A 90 3.88 -8.58 31.37
C ASP A 90 3.71 -9.75 30.40
N VAL A 91 4.49 -10.82 30.56
CA VAL A 91 4.36 -12.05 29.76
C VAL A 91 3.03 -12.73 30.02
N GLN A 92 2.61 -12.84 31.29
CA GLN A 92 1.33 -13.42 31.67
C GLN A 92 0.16 -12.64 31.09
N THR A 93 0.22 -11.31 31.06
CA THR A 93 -0.85 -10.47 30.51
C THR A 93 -0.96 -10.65 29.00
N ARG A 94 0.19 -10.76 28.29
CA ARG A 94 0.22 -10.98 26.84
C ARG A 94 -0.21 -12.38 26.43
N LEU A 95 0.22 -13.41 27.15
CA LEU A 95 -0.07 -14.81 26.79
C LEU A 95 -1.33 -15.38 27.46
N GLY A 96 -1.78 -14.82 28.58
CA GLY A 96 -2.91 -15.34 29.37
C GLY A 96 -4.27 -15.24 28.67
N HIS A 97 -4.41 -14.31 27.73
CA HIS A 97 -5.60 -14.16 26.90
C HIS A 97 -5.48 -14.86 25.54
N ALA A 98 -4.36 -15.54 25.27
CA ALA A 98 -4.10 -16.20 24.00
C ALA A 98 -4.86 -17.54 23.93
N PRO A 99 -5.72 -17.76 22.91
CA PRO A 99 -6.33 -19.06 22.69
C PRO A 99 -5.29 -20.09 22.18
N ASP A 100 -5.45 -21.36 22.55
CA ASP A 100 -4.55 -22.44 22.12
C ASP A 100 -4.61 -22.63 20.58
N PRO A 101 -3.47 -22.51 19.86
CA PRO A 101 -3.45 -22.65 18.42
C PRO A 101 -3.43 -24.11 17.95
N TYR A 102 -3.13 -25.08 18.82
CA TYR A 102 -2.97 -26.48 18.41
C TYR A 102 -4.23 -27.10 17.77
N PRO A 103 -5.45 -26.97 18.36
CA PRO A 103 -6.67 -27.53 17.77
C PRO A 103 -6.98 -26.94 16.38
N VAL A 104 -6.60 -25.67 16.18
CA VAL A 104 -6.79 -24.97 14.92
C VAL A 104 -5.84 -25.49 13.84
N PHE A 105 -4.57 -25.70 14.18
CA PHE A 105 -3.61 -26.30 13.27
C PHE A 105 -3.94 -27.74 12.94
N GLU A 106 -4.39 -28.53 13.91
CA GLU A 106 -4.84 -29.90 13.69
C GLU A 106 -6.03 -29.95 12.72
N ALA A 107 -7.04 -29.09 12.94
CA ALA A 107 -8.19 -28.99 12.03
C ALA A 107 -7.78 -28.54 10.61
N LEU A 108 -6.81 -27.63 10.48
CA LEU A 108 -6.26 -27.24 9.17
C LEU A 108 -5.56 -28.40 8.48
N VAL A 109 -4.69 -29.13 9.19
CA VAL A 109 -3.97 -30.28 8.65
C VAL A 109 -4.96 -31.35 8.18
N GLN A 110 -5.96 -31.67 9.00
CA GLN A 110 -7.01 -32.63 8.62
C GLN A 110 -7.77 -32.18 7.36
N ARG A 111 -8.07 -30.88 7.24
CA ARG A 111 -8.73 -30.32 6.04
C ARG A 111 -7.83 -30.37 4.80
N CYS A 112 -6.53 -30.10 4.95
CA CYS A 112 -5.57 -30.20 3.84
C CYS A 112 -5.45 -31.65 3.36
N VAL A 113 -5.29 -32.61 4.28
CA VAL A 113 -5.26 -34.04 3.95
C VAL A 113 -6.54 -34.49 3.25
N ALA A 114 -7.71 -34.06 3.74
CA ALA A 114 -8.99 -34.37 3.10
C ALA A 114 -9.12 -33.72 1.70
N ALA A 115 -8.59 -32.51 1.52
CA ALA A 115 -8.58 -31.85 0.21
C ALA A 115 -7.64 -32.55 -0.78
N GLU A 116 -6.45 -32.95 -0.35
CA GLU A 116 -5.50 -33.73 -1.16
C GLU A 116 -6.07 -35.07 -1.58
N ALA A 117 -6.71 -35.79 -0.65
CA ALA A 117 -7.42 -37.04 -0.96
C ALA A 117 -8.50 -36.82 -2.04
N ARG A 118 -9.31 -35.76 -1.91
CA ARG A 118 -10.35 -35.43 -2.88
C ARG A 118 -9.80 -35.04 -4.25
N ILE A 119 -8.69 -34.32 -4.30
CA ILE A 119 -7.99 -34.01 -5.56
C ILE A 119 -7.49 -35.29 -6.23
N SER A 120 -6.91 -36.21 -5.45
CA SER A 120 -6.46 -37.51 -5.98
C SER A 120 -7.62 -38.36 -6.50
N GLU A 121 -8.75 -38.39 -5.79
CA GLU A 121 -9.96 -39.11 -6.23
C GLU A 121 -10.55 -38.53 -7.52
N LEU A 122 -10.62 -37.20 -7.62
CA LEU A 122 -11.08 -36.53 -8.85
C LEU A 122 -10.12 -36.80 -10.01
N GLY A 123 -8.81 -36.73 -9.78
CA GLY A 123 -7.80 -37.06 -10.79
C GLY A 123 -7.89 -38.51 -11.28
N GLN A 124 -8.17 -39.47 -10.38
CA GLN A 124 -8.43 -40.86 -10.76
C GLN A 124 -9.69 -40.99 -11.60
N ARG A 125 -10.80 -40.34 -11.20
CA ARG A 125 -12.05 -40.36 -11.98
C ARG A 125 -11.90 -39.76 -13.37
N ASP A 126 -11.17 -38.65 -13.49
CA ASP A 126 -10.91 -38.03 -14.78
C ASP A 126 -10.02 -38.92 -15.68
N ALA A 127 -9.04 -39.60 -15.08
CA ALA A 127 -8.20 -40.57 -15.80
C ALA A 127 -9.00 -41.79 -16.27
N ASP A 128 -9.86 -42.35 -15.43
CA ASP A 128 -10.75 -43.46 -15.76
C ASP A 128 -11.74 -43.05 -16.86
N ALA A 129 -12.37 -41.88 -16.74
CA ALA A 129 -13.28 -41.36 -17.76
C ALA A 129 -12.57 -41.10 -19.10
N ALA A 130 -11.33 -40.62 -19.07
CA ALA A 130 -10.51 -40.44 -20.26
C ALA A 130 -10.14 -41.78 -20.91
N ALA A 131 -9.81 -42.80 -20.10
CA ALA A 131 -9.53 -44.16 -20.58
C ALA A 131 -10.77 -44.78 -21.24
N ASP A 132 -11.95 -44.66 -20.61
CA ASP A 132 -13.22 -45.13 -21.15
C ASP A 132 -13.59 -44.42 -22.46
N ALA A 133 -13.40 -43.09 -22.53
CA ALA A 133 -13.62 -42.33 -23.74
C ALA A 133 -12.67 -42.75 -24.86
N ALA A 134 -11.39 -42.95 -24.55
CA ALA A 134 -10.40 -43.43 -25.52
C ALA A 134 -10.74 -44.84 -26.04
N ALA A 135 -11.20 -45.74 -25.18
CA ALA A 135 -11.66 -47.07 -25.55
C ALA A 135 -12.86 -47.01 -26.52
N ARG A 136 -13.87 -46.19 -26.23
CA ARG A 136 -15.04 -45.99 -27.12
C ARG A 136 -14.65 -45.40 -28.47
N VAL A 137 -13.70 -44.46 -28.51
CA VAL A 137 -13.18 -43.89 -29.76
C VAL A 137 -12.42 -44.95 -30.56
N ALA A 138 -11.62 -45.80 -29.89
CA ALA A 138 -10.90 -46.88 -30.55
C ALA A 138 -11.85 -47.92 -31.15
N GLU A 139 -12.90 -48.30 -30.41
CA GLU A 139 -13.95 -49.22 -30.88
C GLU A 139 -14.71 -48.64 -32.08
N ALA A 140 -15.21 -47.39 -31.98
CA ALA A 140 -15.91 -46.74 -33.09
C ALA A 140 -15.01 -46.58 -34.34
N ARG A 141 -13.70 -46.38 -34.14
CA ARG A 141 -12.73 -46.34 -35.25
C ARG A 141 -12.55 -47.72 -35.88
N ALA A 142 -12.45 -48.78 -35.09
CA ALA A 142 -12.34 -50.15 -35.61
C ALA A 142 -13.58 -50.54 -36.43
N ASP A 143 -14.78 -50.23 -35.94
CA ASP A 143 -16.04 -50.46 -36.66
C ASP A 143 -16.08 -49.69 -37.98
N ALA A 144 -15.66 -48.41 -37.98
CA ALA A 144 -15.60 -47.60 -39.18
C ALA A 144 -14.57 -48.12 -40.20
N GLU A 145 -13.41 -48.58 -39.75
CA GLU A 145 -12.39 -49.22 -40.61
C GLU A 145 -12.92 -50.53 -41.21
N GLN A 146 -13.65 -51.34 -40.44
CA GLN A 146 -14.28 -52.57 -40.92
C GLN A 146 -15.36 -52.27 -41.97
N HIS A 147 -16.27 -51.34 -41.70
CA HIS A 147 -17.30 -50.96 -42.67
C HIS A 147 -16.72 -50.35 -43.96
N ALA A 148 -15.64 -49.57 -43.86
CA ALA A 148 -14.94 -49.06 -45.02
C ALA A 148 -14.34 -50.21 -45.86
N SER A 149 -13.69 -51.18 -45.21
CA SER A 149 -13.13 -52.36 -45.87
C SER A 149 -14.20 -53.22 -46.55
N GLU A 150 -15.31 -53.51 -45.87
CA GLU A 150 -16.43 -54.27 -46.43
C GLU A 150 -17.02 -53.58 -47.67
N ARG A 151 -17.12 -52.24 -47.63
CA ARG A 151 -17.60 -51.44 -48.75
C ARG A 151 -16.63 -51.46 -49.92
N GLU A 152 -15.33 -51.32 -49.68
CA GLU A 152 -14.31 -51.45 -50.72
C GLU A 152 -14.37 -52.83 -51.39
N GLU A 153 -14.48 -53.90 -50.62
CA GLU A 153 -14.63 -55.24 -51.17
C GLU A 153 -15.90 -55.40 -52.01
N SER A 154 -17.04 -54.84 -51.56
CA SER A 154 -18.29 -54.88 -52.33
C SER A 154 -18.17 -54.15 -53.67
N LEU A 155 -17.51 -52.98 -53.69
CA LEU A 155 -17.28 -52.19 -54.90
C LEU A 155 -16.31 -52.91 -55.85
N GLN A 156 -15.27 -53.54 -55.30
CA GLN A 156 -14.36 -54.38 -56.09
C GLN A 156 -15.09 -55.57 -56.74
N ARG A 157 -15.98 -56.25 -56.00
CA ARG A 157 -16.82 -57.32 -56.56
C ARG A 157 -17.71 -56.79 -57.68
N GLU A 158 -18.38 -55.65 -57.49
CA GLU A 158 -19.25 -55.04 -58.51
C GLU A 158 -18.46 -54.65 -59.77
N ILE A 159 -17.29 -54.02 -59.61
CA ILE A 159 -16.39 -53.71 -60.73
C ILE A 159 -15.98 -54.98 -61.48
N SER A 160 -15.66 -56.07 -60.77
CA SER A 160 -15.27 -57.34 -61.41
C SER A 160 -16.40 -57.95 -62.23
N VAL A 161 -17.65 -57.85 -61.76
CA VAL A 161 -18.85 -58.33 -62.45
C VAL A 161 -19.11 -57.48 -63.69
N LEU A 162 -19.06 -56.14 -63.58
CA LEU A 162 -19.22 -55.24 -64.73
C LEU A 162 -18.13 -55.47 -65.79
N GLN A 163 -16.89 -55.72 -65.37
CA GLN A 163 -15.80 -56.12 -66.27
C GLN A 163 -16.07 -57.48 -66.94
N GLY A 164 -16.74 -58.41 -66.24
CA GLY A 164 -17.22 -59.68 -66.80
C GLY A 164 -18.29 -59.48 -67.88
N HIS A 165 -19.35 -58.73 -67.58
CA HIS A 165 -20.41 -58.41 -68.54
C HIS A 165 -19.88 -57.69 -69.78
N LEU A 166 -18.93 -56.76 -69.64
CA LEU A 166 -18.28 -56.10 -70.77
C LEU A 166 -17.50 -57.08 -71.66
N ARG A 167 -16.87 -58.11 -71.07
CA ARG A 167 -16.18 -59.16 -71.83
C ARG A 167 -17.20 -60.04 -72.58
N GLU A 168 -18.26 -60.47 -71.92
CA GLU A 168 -19.31 -61.29 -72.52
C GLU A 168 -20.01 -60.56 -73.69
N LEU A 169 -20.38 -59.30 -73.49
CA LEU A 169 -21.02 -58.48 -74.52
C LEU A 169 -20.11 -58.29 -75.75
N ARG A 170 -18.79 -58.14 -75.53
CA ARG A 170 -17.81 -58.13 -76.62
C ARG A 170 -17.77 -59.46 -77.37
N THR A 171 -17.80 -60.60 -76.67
CA THR A 171 -17.80 -61.92 -77.33
C THR A 171 -19.11 -62.25 -78.05
N SER A 172 -20.26 -61.86 -77.49
CA SER A 172 -21.56 -62.11 -78.12
C SER A 172 -21.73 -61.24 -79.37
N HIS A 173 -21.22 -60.01 -79.36
CA HIS A 173 -21.20 -59.16 -80.54
C HIS A 173 -20.39 -59.79 -81.68
N GLU A 174 -19.22 -60.37 -81.36
CA GLU A 174 -18.39 -61.10 -82.34
C GLU A 174 -19.16 -62.31 -82.92
N GLN A 175 -19.79 -63.10 -82.06
CA GLN A 175 -20.56 -64.29 -82.47
C GLN A 175 -21.77 -63.94 -83.35
N ILE A 176 -22.56 -62.94 -82.97
CA ILE A 176 -23.72 -62.49 -83.77
C ILE A 176 -23.25 -62.01 -85.15
N SER A 177 -22.12 -61.31 -85.21
CA SER A 177 -21.50 -60.89 -86.48
C SER A 177 -21.19 -62.11 -87.38
N THR A 178 -20.69 -63.21 -86.81
CA THR A 178 -20.40 -64.45 -87.58
C THR A 178 -21.64 -65.25 -87.97
N GLN A 179 -22.66 -65.32 -87.12
CA GLN A 179 -23.86 -66.11 -87.39
C GLN A 179 -24.74 -65.47 -88.46
N LEU A 180 -24.88 -64.15 -88.45
CA LEU A 180 -25.62 -63.39 -89.46
C LEU A 180 -25.06 -63.63 -90.87
N LEU A 181 -23.76 -63.90 -90.96
CA LEU A 181 -23.08 -64.28 -92.19
C LEU A 181 -23.45 -65.69 -92.68
N SER A 182 -23.90 -66.59 -91.80
CA SER A 182 -24.14 -68.02 -92.08
C SER A 182 -25.61 -68.38 -92.34
N THR A 183 -26.56 -67.74 -91.65
CA THR A 183 -28.00 -68.03 -91.80
C THR A 183 -28.56 -67.61 -93.15
N GLN A 184 -27.87 -66.70 -93.85
CA GLN A 184 -28.20 -66.33 -95.21
C GLN A 184 -28.08 -67.52 -96.21
N SER A 185 -27.50 -68.65 -95.80
CA SER A 185 -27.11 -69.72 -96.72
C SER A 185 -28.02 -70.96 -96.79
N GLN A 186 -28.95 -71.28 -95.86
CA GLN A 186 -29.52 -72.65 -95.80
C GLN A 186 -30.96 -72.85 -95.25
N SER A 187 -32.04 -72.41 -95.92
CA SER A 187 -33.38 -72.89 -95.51
C SER A 187 -34.40 -73.10 -96.64
N SER A 188 -34.77 -74.37 -96.89
CA SER A 188 -35.96 -74.76 -97.70
C SER A 188 -36.44 -76.24 -97.51
N GLY A 189 -37.52 -76.48 -96.73
CA GLY A 189 -38.60 -77.46 -97.04
C GLY A 189 -38.84 -78.76 -96.23
N ALA A 190 -39.93 -78.85 -95.41
CA ALA A 190 -40.72 -80.06 -95.03
C ALA A 190 -42.00 -79.68 -94.21
N SER A 191 -43.24 -80.08 -94.61
CA SER A 191 -44.49 -79.46 -94.09
C SER A 191 -45.50 -80.30 -93.26
N ASP A 192 -45.62 -81.62 -93.40
CA ASP A 192 -46.85 -82.31 -92.92
C ASP A 192 -46.76 -83.06 -91.59
N ALA A 193 -45.67 -83.77 -91.28
CA ALA A 193 -45.41 -84.28 -89.91
C ALA A 193 -45.24 -83.15 -88.88
N SER A 194 -44.98 -81.94 -89.39
CA SER A 194 -45.02 -80.70 -88.64
C SER A 194 -46.40 -80.47 -88.02
N ASN A 195 -47.51 -80.76 -88.70
CA ASN A 195 -48.83 -80.26 -88.29
C ASN A 195 -49.41 -80.88 -87.00
N GLU A 196 -49.34 -82.21 -86.79
CA GLU A 196 -49.86 -82.86 -85.56
C GLU A 196 -48.97 -82.60 -84.33
N GLN A 197 -47.65 -82.59 -84.54
CA GLN A 197 -46.71 -82.15 -83.52
C GLN A 197 -46.93 -80.68 -83.18
N VAL A 198 -47.20 -79.83 -84.18
CA VAL A 198 -47.57 -78.43 -83.98
C VAL A 198 -48.82 -78.32 -83.11
N GLU A 199 -49.85 -79.14 -83.29
CA GLU A 199 -51.08 -79.03 -82.49
C GLU A 199 -50.89 -79.41 -81.00
N THR A 200 -50.15 -80.48 -80.70
CA THR A 200 -49.81 -80.84 -79.31
C THR A 200 -48.85 -79.83 -78.67
N LEU A 201 -47.87 -79.34 -79.45
CA LEU A 201 -46.98 -78.26 -79.04
C LEU A 201 -47.77 -76.98 -78.76
N VAL A 202 -48.81 -76.67 -79.53
CA VAL A 202 -49.71 -75.53 -79.31
C VAL A 202 -50.44 -75.65 -77.97
N GLN A 203 -50.97 -76.82 -77.61
CA GLN A 203 -51.65 -77.00 -76.31
C GLN A 203 -50.67 -76.92 -75.11
N HIS A 204 -49.48 -77.50 -75.25
CA HIS A 204 -48.43 -77.37 -74.23
C HIS A 204 -47.92 -75.92 -74.12
N LEU A 205 -47.76 -75.23 -75.24
CA LEU A 205 -47.46 -73.80 -75.30
C LEU A 205 -48.56 -72.99 -74.61
N GLN A 206 -49.84 -73.26 -74.85
CA GLN A 206 -50.94 -72.55 -74.19
C GLN A 206 -50.88 -72.69 -72.67
N ARG A 207 -50.73 -73.91 -72.14
CA ARG A 207 -50.62 -74.14 -70.69
C ARG A 207 -49.34 -73.54 -70.09
N ALA A 208 -48.22 -73.63 -70.81
CA ALA A 208 -46.97 -73.02 -70.40
C ALA A 208 -47.08 -71.49 -70.39
N ASN A 209 -47.77 -70.91 -71.38
CA ASN A 209 -48.00 -69.48 -71.50
C ASN A 209 -48.96 -68.97 -70.42
N GLU A 210 -50.01 -69.71 -70.07
CA GLU A 210 -50.88 -69.39 -68.93
C GLU A 210 -50.12 -69.39 -67.59
N ARG A 211 -49.26 -70.39 -67.36
CA ARG A 211 -48.40 -70.45 -66.16
C ARG A 211 -47.36 -69.35 -66.15
N ALA A 212 -46.73 -69.06 -67.29
CA ALA A 212 -45.79 -67.95 -67.44
C ALA A 212 -46.48 -66.61 -67.14
N ALA A 213 -47.66 -66.36 -67.71
CA ALA A 213 -48.45 -65.17 -67.44
C ALA A 213 -48.85 -65.06 -65.95
N GLN A 214 -49.18 -66.17 -65.30
CA GLN A 214 -49.50 -66.17 -63.86
C GLN A 214 -48.26 -65.90 -62.98
N ALA A 215 -47.10 -66.47 -63.35
CA ALA A 215 -45.83 -66.23 -62.67
C ALA A 215 -45.33 -64.79 -62.87
N GLU A 216 -45.50 -64.23 -64.07
CA GLU A 216 -45.21 -62.82 -64.38
C GLU A 216 -46.07 -61.88 -63.55
N ARG A 217 -47.38 -62.15 -63.42
CA ARG A 217 -48.27 -61.36 -62.56
C ARG A 217 -47.85 -61.41 -61.09
N ARG A 218 -47.49 -62.58 -60.56
CA ARG A 218 -47.01 -62.71 -59.17
C ARG A 218 -45.66 -62.00 -58.97
N THR A 219 -44.75 -62.11 -59.93
CA THR A 219 -43.45 -61.42 -59.87
C THR A 219 -43.62 -59.91 -59.97
N ALA A 220 -44.56 -59.44 -60.78
CA ALA A 220 -44.91 -58.03 -60.86
C ALA A 220 -45.50 -57.52 -59.53
N LEU A 221 -46.43 -58.26 -58.90
CA LEU A 221 -46.99 -57.91 -57.60
C LEU A 221 -45.92 -57.84 -56.51
N VAL A 222 -45.08 -58.87 -56.37
CA VAL A 222 -44.00 -58.90 -55.38
C VAL A 222 -42.99 -57.78 -55.63
N ARG A 223 -42.69 -57.44 -56.90
CA ARG A 223 -41.86 -56.27 -57.23
C ARG A 223 -42.51 -54.97 -56.76
N THR A 224 -43.79 -54.76 -57.03
CA THR A 224 -44.49 -53.55 -56.60
C THR A 224 -44.57 -53.45 -55.07
N GLU A 225 -44.81 -54.56 -54.37
CA GLU A 225 -44.79 -54.60 -52.90
C GLU A 225 -43.39 -54.32 -52.34
N ALA A 226 -42.34 -54.87 -52.95
CA ALA A 226 -40.96 -54.60 -52.57
C ALA A 226 -40.54 -53.13 -52.84
N GLU A 227 -40.99 -52.54 -53.95
CA GLU A 227 -40.78 -51.12 -54.25
C GLU A 227 -41.54 -50.21 -53.27
N GLN A 228 -42.79 -50.57 -52.92
CA GLN A 228 -43.56 -49.86 -51.90
C GLN A 228 -42.92 -49.97 -50.51
N ALA A 229 -42.46 -51.15 -50.10
CA ALA A 229 -41.76 -51.33 -48.83
C ALA A 229 -40.46 -50.51 -48.78
N ARG A 230 -39.66 -50.54 -49.87
CA ARG A 230 -38.42 -49.73 -49.98
C ARG A 230 -38.68 -48.23 -49.92
N THR A 231 -39.73 -47.75 -50.58
CA THR A 231 -40.08 -46.31 -50.55
C THR A 231 -40.61 -45.88 -49.19
N ALA A 232 -41.36 -46.74 -48.49
CA ALA A 232 -41.80 -46.51 -47.12
C ALA A 232 -40.63 -46.46 -46.12
N GLU A 233 -39.70 -47.41 -46.19
CA GLU A 233 -38.47 -47.41 -45.38
C GLU A 233 -37.62 -46.16 -45.67
N ALA A 234 -37.41 -45.82 -46.95
CA ALA A 234 -36.67 -44.62 -47.33
C ALA A 234 -37.35 -43.31 -46.89
N ALA A 235 -38.69 -43.29 -46.77
CA ALA A 235 -39.43 -42.17 -46.21
C ALA A 235 -39.25 -42.06 -44.69
N ALA A 236 -39.37 -43.18 -43.97
CA ALA A 236 -39.15 -43.24 -42.52
C ALA A 236 -37.72 -42.84 -42.13
N HIS A 237 -36.71 -43.30 -42.89
CA HIS A 237 -35.32 -42.88 -42.68
C HIS A 237 -35.12 -41.38 -42.93
N ARG A 238 -35.75 -40.81 -43.96
CA ARG A 238 -35.70 -39.35 -44.23
C ARG A 238 -36.29 -38.53 -43.10
N GLU A 239 -37.42 -38.98 -42.54
CA GLU A 239 -38.06 -38.30 -41.41
C GLU A 239 -37.19 -38.38 -40.15
N HIS A 240 -36.60 -39.55 -39.87
CA HIS A 240 -35.67 -39.69 -38.75
C HIS A 240 -34.42 -38.82 -38.92
N LEU A 241 -33.86 -38.76 -40.13
CA LEU A 241 -32.70 -37.92 -40.42
C LEU A 241 -33.02 -36.43 -40.25
N ALA A 242 -34.20 -35.99 -40.69
CA ALA A 242 -34.67 -34.62 -40.48
C ALA A 242 -34.85 -34.30 -38.99
N HIS A 243 -35.42 -35.22 -38.19
CA HIS A 243 -35.55 -35.03 -36.74
C HIS A 243 -34.19 -34.95 -36.03
N VAL A 244 -33.24 -35.80 -36.41
CA VAL A 244 -31.87 -35.76 -35.87
C VAL A 244 -31.17 -34.46 -36.25
N GLN A 245 -31.31 -34.00 -37.50
CA GLN A 245 -30.77 -32.71 -37.95
C GLN A 245 -31.36 -31.53 -37.18
N GLU A 246 -32.68 -31.53 -36.96
CA GLU A 246 -33.34 -30.49 -36.16
C GLU A 246 -32.82 -30.50 -34.71
N ARG A 247 -32.65 -31.68 -34.11
CA ARG A 247 -32.10 -31.78 -32.75
C ARG A 247 -30.64 -31.33 -32.67
N ILE A 248 -29.83 -31.62 -33.68
CA ILE A 248 -28.46 -31.11 -33.77
C ILE A 248 -28.48 -29.58 -33.85
N ALA A 249 -29.30 -29.00 -34.71
CA ALA A 249 -29.41 -27.54 -34.84
C ALA A 249 -29.86 -26.87 -33.53
N GLN A 250 -30.82 -27.47 -32.81
CA GLN A 250 -31.25 -26.99 -31.50
C GLN A 250 -30.12 -27.05 -30.45
N LEU A 251 -29.35 -28.14 -30.44
CA LEU A 251 -28.20 -28.29 -29.53
C LEU A 251 -27.09 -27.30 -29.87
N GLU A 252 -26.78 -27.10 -31.15
CA GLU A 252 -25.80 -26.11 -31.61
C GLU A 252 -26.22 -24.69 -31.22
N GLN A 253 -27.50 -24.34 -31.37
CA GLN A 253 -28.03 -23.04 -30.94
C GLN A 253 -27.93 -22.87 -29.42
N ALA A 254 -28.29 -23.89 -28.64
CA ALA A 254 -28.18 -23.84 -27.18
C ALA A 254 -26.71 -23.70 -26.72
N GLN A 255 -25.79 -24.41 -27.37
CA GLN A 255 -24.35 -24.27 -27.12
C GLN A 255 -23.83 -22.89 -27.50
N ALA A 256 -24.29 -22.31 -28.62
CA ALA A 256 -23.92 -20.96 -29.03
C ALA A 256 -24.38 -19.91 -28.00
N GLN A 257 -25.62 -20.01 -27.53
CA GLN A 257 -26.16 -19.14 -26.48
C GLN A 257 -25.40 -19.31 -25.15
N GLN A 258 -25.07 -20.55 -24.76
CA GLN A 258 -24.27 -20.79 -23.56
C GLN A 258 -22.87 -20.18 -23.67
N ARG A 259 -22.23 -20.30 -24.84
CA ARG A 259 -20.92 -19.66 -25.11
C ARG A 259 -21.02 -18.15 -25.03
N GLU A 260 -22.04 -17.54 -25.63
CA GLU A 260 -22.26 -16.09 -25.55
C GLU A 260 -22.48 -15.61 -24.11
N ASN A 261 -23.34 -16.29 -23.35
CA ASN A 261 -23.57 -15.98 -21.94
C ASN A 261 -22.28 -16.14 -21.11
N SER A 262 -21.50 -17.20 -21.34
CA SER A 262 -20.22 -17.37 -20.65
C SER A 262 -19.23 -16.27 -21.01
N ALA A 263 -19.16 -15.85 -22.28
CA ALA A 263 -18.29 -14.77 -22.73
C ALA A 263 -18.70 -13.43 -22.11
N GLN A 264 -20.00 -13.14 -21.99
CA GLN A 264 -20.51 -11.96 -21.31
C GLN A 264 -20.15 -11.95 -19.82
N MET A 265 -20.37 -13.07 -19.11
CA MET A 265 -19.99 -13.21 -17.71
C MET A 265 -18.48 -13.06 -17.49
N HIS A 266 -17.66 -13.63 -18.38
CA HIS A 266 -16.21 -13.46 -18.34
C HIS A 266 -15.80 -11.99 -18.56
N ALA A 267 -16.39 -11.31 -19.54
CA ALA A 267 -16.11 -9.89 -19.80
C ALA A 267 -16.53 -8.99 -18.63
N GLU A 268 -17.66 -9.26 -17.97
CA GLU A 268 -18.08 -8.53 -16.77
C GLU A 268 -17.15 -8.80 -15.58
N ALA A 269 -16.74 -10.05 -15.37
CA ALA A 269 -15.77 -10.41 -14.34
C ALA A 269 -14.40 -9.74 -14.56
N GLU A 270 -13.91 -9.69 -15.81
CA GLU A 270 -12.68 -8.99 -16.17
C GLU A 270 -12.79 -7.48 -15.92
N ARG A 271 -13.92 -6.85 -16.29
CA ARG A 271 -14.16 -5.43 -16.00
C ARG A 271 -14.17 -5.16 -14.50
N ALA A 272 -14.83 -6.00 -13.70
CA ALA A 272 -14.86 -5.88 -12.25
C ALA A 272 -13.47 -6.05 -11.62
N ALA A 273 -12.70 -7.05 -12.08
CA ALA A 273 -11.33 -7.27 -11.64
C ALA A 273 -10.39 -6.10 -12.01
N ASN A 274 -10.54 -5.55 -13.21
CA ASN A 274 -9.78 -4.37 -13.64
C ASN A 274 -10.14 -3.13 -12.82
N ALA A 275 -11.42 -2.91 -12.53
CA ALA A 275 -11.85 -1.81 -11.66
C ALA A 275 -11.28 -1.96 -10.24
N GLN A 276 -11.26 -3.18 -9.68
CA GLN A 276 -10.63 -3.45 -8.39
C GLN A 276 -9.11 -3.23 -8.42
N ARG A 277 -8.42 -3.65 -9.49
CA ARG A 277 -6.99 -3.36 -9.69
C ARG A 277 -6.70 -1.87 -9.76
N GLU A 278 -7.51 -1.11 -10.49
CA GLU A 278 -7.40 0.35 -10.59
C GLU A 278 -7.58 1.01 -9.21
N GLN A 279 -8.59 0.58 -8.44
CA GLN A 279 -8.84 1.10 -7.10
C GLN A 279 -7.68 0.78 -6.14
N LEU A 280 -7.16 -0.46 -6.14
CA LEU A 280 -6.00 -0.83 -5.34
C LEU A 280 -4.75 -0.04 -5.76
N ALA A 281 -4.54 0.17 -7.07
CA ALA A 281 -3.44 0.97 -7.57
C ALA A 281 -3.53 2.44 -7.11
N GLN A 282 -4.73 3.02 -7.08
CA GLN A 282 -4.96 4.36 -6.54
C GLN A 282 -4.66 4.44 -5.03
N GLN A 283 -5.09 3.43 -4.26
CA GLN A 283 -4.79 3.36 -2.82
C GLN A 283 -3.28 3.23 -2.54
N VAL A 284 -2.57 2.41 -3.33
CA VAL A 284 -1.12 2.28 -3.23
C VAL A 284 -0.44 3.61 -3.54
N ARG A 285 -0.85 4.31 -4.62
CA ARG A 285 -0.29 5.64 -4.96
C ARG A 285 -0.53 6.66 -3.85
N ALA A 286 -1.74 6.71 -3.28
CA ALA A 286 -2.04 7.61 -2.17
C ALA A 286 -1.17 7.31 -0.94
N ALA A 287 -0.99 6.02 -0.59
CA ALA A 287 -0.09 5.62 0.49
C ALA A 287 1.38 5.94 0.18
N GLU A 288 1.82 5.81 -1.08
CA GLU A 288 3.17 6.21 -1.51
C GLU A 288 3.38 7.72 -1.35
N GLU A 289 2.39 8.54 -1.73
CA GLU A 289 2.43 10.00 -1.53
C GLU A 289 2.43 10.38 -0.04
N GLU A 290 1.62 9.72 0.78
CA GLU A 290 1.62 9.90 2.23
C GLU A 290 2.97 9.52 2.85
N THR A 291 3.52 8.35 2.51
CA THR A 291 4.84 7.93 3.00
C THR A 291 5.96 8.85 2.51
N ALA A 292 5.87 9.38 1.29
CA ALA A 292 6.82 10.37 0.77
C ALA A 292 6.73 11.68 1.56
N SER A 293 5.53 12.17 1.84
CA SER A 293 5.32 13.38 2.65
C SER A 293 5.80 13.20 4.10
N LEU A 294 5.55 12.04 4.71
CA LEU A 294 6.05 11.71 6.05
C LEU A 294 7.57 11.62 6.08
N ARG A 295 8.19 11.00 5.06
CA ARG A 295 9.64 10.97 4.92
C ARG A 295 10.23 12.37 4.77
N GLN A 296 9.59 13.22 3.96
CA GLN A 296 10.02 14.62 3.81
C GLN A 296 9.87 15.38 5.12
N ALA A 297 8.77 15.23 5.86
CA ALA A 297 8.57 15.85 7.16
C ALA A 297 9.58 15.35 8.21
N LEU A 298 9.97 14.07 8.16
CA LEU A 298 10.99 13.49 9.02
C LEU A 298 12.39 14.03 8.67
N GLN A 299 12.68 14.20 7.38
CA GLN A 299 13.91 14.81 6.90
C GLN A 299 14.00 16.30 7.26
N GLN A 300 12.88 17.02 7.21
CA GLN A 300 12.80 18.42 7.67
C GLN A 300 13.04 18.56 9.17
N ARG A 301 12.83 17.49 9.95
CA ARG A 301 13.06 17.43 11.41
C ARG A 301 14.40 16.76 11.76
N ALA A 302 15.27 16.52 10.79
CA ALA A 302 16.57 15.88 11.01
C ALA A 302 17.56 16.78 11.78
N ASP A 303 17.30 18.08 11.79
CA ASP A 303 18.00 19.09 12.58
C ASP A 303 17.74 18.99 14.08
N TYR A 304 16.76 18.19 14.52
CA TYR A 304 16.44 18.02 15.94
C TYR A 304 17.64 17.56 16.78
N ASP A 305 18.48 16.66 16.25
CA ASP A 305 19.68 16.20 16.96
C ASP A 305 20.81 17.25 16.99
N GLU A 306 20.86 18.14 16.01
CA GLU A 306 21.76 19.30 15.99
C GLU A 306 21.29 20.35 16.99
N ILE A 307 20.01 20.73 16.94
CA ILE A 307 19.39 21.63 17.92
C ILE A 307 19.53 21.06 19.32
N LYS A 308 19.37 19.75 19.53
CA LYS A 308 19.57 19.11 20.84
C LYS A 308 21.03 19.16 21.28
N ARG A 309 21.99 18.98 20.38
CA ARG A 309 23.43 19.13 20.68
C ARG A 309 23.77 20.58 21.01
N GLU A 310 23.31 21.53 20.21
CA GLU A 310 23.50 22.97 20.44
C GLU A 310 22.84 23.42 21.75
N LEU A 311 21.62 22.98 22.04
CA LEU A 311 20.96 23.24 23.33
C LEU A 311 21.70 22.57 24.49
N SER A 312 22.29 21.39 24.29
CA SER A 312 23.13 20.74 25.30
C SER A 312 24.44 21.49 25.52
N ILE A 313 25.03 22.06 24.47
CA ILE A 313 26.24 22.89 24.53
C ILE A 313 25.93 24.23 25.18
N LEU A 314 24.82 24.89 24.82
CA LEU A 314 24.34 26.10 25.48
C LEU A 314 24.02 25.85 26.94
N ARG A 315 23.39 24.71 27.26
CA ARG A 315 23.19 24.28 28.64
C ARG A 315 24.52 23.96 29.33
N ALA A 316 25.52 23.43 28.65
CA ALA A 316 26.83 23.23 29.23
C ALA A 316 27.51 24.58 29.49
N ILE A 317 27.47 25.53 28.57
CA ILE A 317 28.12 26.85 28.69
C ILE A 317 27.41 27.73 29.71
N GLU A 318 26.08 27.76 29.69
CA GLU A 318 25.25 28.56 30.63
C GLU A 318 25.31 28.00 32.06
N PHE A 319 25.74 26.74 32.25
CA PHE A 319 25.90 26.12 33.57
C PHE A 319 27.36 25.81 33.95
N ALA A 320 28.30 25.83 33.01
CA ALA A 320 29.75 25.72 33.27
C ALA A 320 30.38 27.08 33.57
N GLY A 321 29.76 28.18 33.14
CA GLY A 321 30.25 29.54 33.41
C GLY A 321 30.15 30.04 34.86
N GLU A 322 29.72 29.21 35.82
CA GLU A 322 29.60 29.60 37.22
C GLU A 322 30.17 28.61 38.24
N ASP A 323 30.82 27.53 37.81
CA ASP A 323 31.38 26.52 38.73
C ASP A 323 32.82 26.09 38.37
N ASP A 324 33.68 27.02 37.91
CA ASP A 324 35.12 26.73 37.68
C ASP A 324 36.08 27.64 38.47
N GLU A 325 35.69 28.03 39.70
CA GLU A 325 36.63 28.64 40.67
C GLU A 325 36.71 27.91 42.02
N VAL A 326 36.13 26.71 42.17
CA VAL A 326 36.29 25.97 43.43
C VAL A 326 36.39 24.46 43.22
N ALA A 327 37.57 23.98 42.79
CA ALA A 327 38.25 22.81 43.35
C ALA A 327 39.47 22.37 42.50
N GLU A 328 40.53 23.19 42.46
CA GLU A 328 41.88 22.63 42.28
C GLU A 328 42.50 22.38 43.66
N ASP A 329 42.29 21.17 44.18
CA ASP A 329 43.27 20.45 45.01
C ASP A 329 42.68 19.08 45.40
N HIS A 330 42.86 18.08 44.53
CA HIS A 330 43.31 16.75 44.96
C HIS A 330 43.72 15.93 43.74
N ASP A 331 45.02 15.90 43.47
CA ASP A 331 45.63 14.91 42.59
C ASP A 331 45.61 13.53 43.27
N GLY A 332 45.16 12.49 42.56
CA GLY A 332 44.92 11.16 43.14
C GLY A 332 44.16 10.18 42.24
N ALA A 333 44.79 9.82 41.12
CA ALA A 333 44.72 8.55 40.37
C ALA A 333 43.43 7.66 40.40
N ASP A 334 42.94 7.41 39.17
CA ASP A 334 42.26 6.21 38.64
C ASP A 334 40.80 5.87 39.01
N GLY A 335 39.96 5.74 37.97
CA GLY A 335 38.97 4.65 37.87
C GLY A 335 37.48 4.99 38.03
N GLU A 336 36.89 5.61 37.01
CA GLU A 336 35.59 5.26 36.41
C GLU A 336 34.53 4.54 37.29
N LYS A 337 33.68 5.32 37.99
CA LYS A 337 32.31 4.90 38.38
C LYS A 337 31.33 6.06 38.29
N GLY A 338 30.24 5.84 37.56
CA GLY A 338 29.16 6.78 37.31
C GLY A 338 28.53 7.33 38.59
N ALA A 339 28.67 8.63 38.78
CA ALA A 339 27.84 9.41 39.66
C ALA A 339 26.43 9.51 39.06
N ALA A 340 25.42 9.16 39.85
CA ALA A 340 24.02 9.17 39.44
C ALA A 340 23.60 10.57 38.91
N PRO A 341 23.08 10.67 37.68
CA PRO A 341 22.76 11.95 37.03
C PRO A 341 21.64 12.74 37.72
N GLY A 342 20.92 12.13 38.67
CA GLY A 342 19.85 12.76 39.45
C GLY A 342 20.35 13.70 40.55
N SER A 343 21.48 13.43 41.20
CA SER A 343 21.94 14.24 42.34
C SER A 343 22.54 15.59 41.92
N ASN A 344 23.32 15.61 40.83
CA ASN A 344 23.78 16.84 40.22
C ASN A 344 22.60 17.61 39.60
N LEU A 345 21.67 16.93 38.94
CA LEU A 345 20.51 17.61 38.35
C LEU A 345 19.61 18.23 39.44
N GLU A 346 19.35 17.53 40.53
CA GLU A 346 18.54 18.04 41.65
C GLU A 346 19.24 19.20 42.37
N ALA A 347 20.55 19.09 42.62
CA ALA A 347 21.33 20.19 43.18
C ALA A 347 21.37 21.42 42.27
N HIS A 348 21.57 21.24 40.95
CA HIS A 348 21.52 22.33 39.97
C HIS A 348 20.11 22.91 39.82
N LEU A 349 19.06 22.08 39.91
CA LEU A 349 17.67 22.55 39.87
C LEU A 349 17.33 23.38 41.10
N VAL A 350 17.75 22.96 42.30
CA VAL A 350 17.54 23.71 43.54
C VAL A 350 18.32 25.03 43.51
N ARG A 351 19.58 25.03 43.07
CA ARG A 351 20.40 26.24 42.96
C ARG A 351 19.86 27.21 41.90
N ARG A 352 19.42 26.70 40.74
CA ARG A 352 18.78 27.52 39.70
C ARG A 352 17.39 28.00 40.12
N ASN A 353 16.63 27.22 40.89
CA ASN A 353 15.38 27.69 41.47
C ASN A 353 15.63 28.86 42.43
N HIS A 354 16.67 28.78 43.27
CA HIS A 354 17.06 29.89 44.15
C HIS A 354 17.52 31.12 43.36
N LYS A 355 18.39 30.97 42.35
CA LYS A 355 18.80 32.08 41.47
C LYS A 355 17.64 32.69 40.70
N LEU A 356 16.68 31.88 40.22
CA LEU A 356 15.47 32.38 39.56
C LEU A 356 14.55 33.11 40.54
N GLN A 357 14.48 32.67 41.80
CA GLN A 357 13.76 33.37 42.86
C GLN A 357 14.41 34.72 43.18
N ASP A 358 15.75 34.78 43.27
CA ASP A 358 16.50 36.02 43.50
C ASP A 358 16.37 36.98 42.31
N ALA A 359 16.49 36.47 41.07
CA ALA A 359 16.25 37.26 39.86
C ALA A 359 14.80 37.76 39.76
N LEU A 360 13.82 36.96 40.17
CA LEU A 360 12.43 37.40 40.27
C LEU A 360 12.25 38.47 41.36
N ALA A 361 12.96 38.37 42.48
CA ALA A 361 12.91 39.37 43.53
C ALA A 361 13.54 40.70 43.07
N THR A 362 14.66 40.66 42.35
CA THR A 362 15.30 41.87 41.79
C THR A 362 14.47 42.47 40.67
N LEU A 363 13.94 41.68 39.73
CA LEU A 363 13.01 42.15 38.70
C LEU A 363 11.73 42.75 39.29
N ARG A 364 11.21 42.18 40.38
CA ARG A 364 10.08 42.79 41.10
C ARG A 364 10.48 44.13 41.71
N ALA A 365 11.66 44.23 42.32
CA ALA A 365 12.16 45.49 42.87
C ALA A 365 12.32 46.55 41.77
N THR A 366 12.94 46.21 40.63
CA THR A 366 13.11 47.16 39.51
C THR A 366 11.79 47.56 38.88
N VAL A 367 10.82 46.65 38.74
CA VAL A 367 9.46 46.98 38.29
C VAL A 367 8.80 47.96 39.27
N THR A 368 8.91 47.73 40.58
CA THR A 368 8.36 48.68 41.56
C THR A 368 9.05 50.03 41.53
N ASP A 369 10.35 50.09 41.28
CA ASP A 369 11.10 51.34 41.17
C ASP A 369 10.77 52.09 39.88
N SER A 370 10.68 51.39 38.75
CA SER A 370 10.20 51.97 37.49
C SER A 370 8.76 52.46 37.61
N GLN A 371 7.87 51.73 38.29
CA GLN A 371 6.50 52.17 38.56
C GLN A 371 6.45 53.42 39.45
N ARG A 372 7.33 53.53 40.45
CA ARG A 372 7.46 54.77 41.26
C ARG A 372 7.96 55.92 40.40
N HIS A 373 8.92 55.66 39.50
CA HIS A 373 9.44 56.69 38.60
C HIS A 373 8.39 57.17 37.59
N THR A 374 7.61 56.27 36.99
CA THR A 374 6.51 56.65 36.09
C THR A 374 5.44 57.44 36.82
N ALA A 375 5.05 57.02 38.04
CA ALA A 375 4.11 57.77 38.86
C ALA A 375 4.65 59.17 39.24
N GLY A 376 5.96 59.29 39.46
CA GLY A 376 6.63 60.58 39.67
C GLY A 376 6.55 61.49 38.44
N ILE A 377 6.87 60.97 37.26
CA ILE A 377 6.78 61.72 35.99
C ILE A 377 5.33 62.12 35.69
N GLU A 378 4.36 61.25 35.94
CA GLU A 378 2.94 61.56 35.77
C GLU A 378 2.51 62.72 36.68
N ALA A 379 2.93 62.73 37.94
CA ALA A 379 2.67 63.83 38.86
C ALA A 379 3.35 65.14 38.40
N GLU A 380 4.59 65.09 37.93
CA GLU A 380 5.28 66.26 37.36
C GLU A 380 4.57 66.77 36.10
N LEU A 381 4.11 65.88 35.23
CA LEU A 381 3.35 66.22 34.02
C LEU A 381 2.03 66.92 34.39
N GLU A 382 1.34 66.46 35.42
CA GLU A 382 0.09 67.07 35.89
C GLU A 382 0.33 68.48 36.44
N VAL A 383 1.43 68.70 37.17
CA VAL A 383 1.85 70.04 37.62
C VAL A 383 2.24 70.94 36.44
N GLN A 384 2.94 70.42 35.43
CA GLN A 384 3.24 71.20 34.22
C GLN A 384 1.96 71.50 33.43
N HIS A 385 1.01 70.58 33.37
CA HIS A 385 -0.27 70.77 32.70
C HIS A 385 -1.09 71.86 33.41
N SER A 386 -1.19 71.84 34.74
CA SER A 386 -1.83 72.93 35.48
C SER A 386 -1.13 74.26 35.26
N ARG A 387 0.21 74.26 35.17
CA ARG A 387 0.98 75.48 34.87
C ARG A 387 0.72 76.01 33.47
N VAL A 388 0.61 75.13 32.46
CA VAL A 388 0.24 75.51 31.11
C VAL A 388 -1.18 76.07 31.08
N GLN A 389 -2.15 75.44 31.78
CA GLN A 389 -3.51 75.97 31.89
C GLN A 389 -3.54 77.37 32.56
N GLU A 390 -2.74 77.59 33.61
CA GLU A 390 -2.60 78.92 34.23
C GLU A 390 -2.03 79.95 33.24
N LEU A 391 -0.99 79.57 32.48
CA LEU A 391 -0.39 80.44 31.47
C LEU A 391 -1.36 80.71 30.33
N GLU A 392 -2.13 79.72 29.86
CA GLU A 392 -3.17 79.89 28.84
C GLU A 392 -4.32 80.77 29.34
N ALA A 393 -4.72 80.65 30.60
CA ALA A 393 -5.71 81.54 31.20
C ALA A 393 -5.17 82.97 31.27
N LEU A 394 -3.89 83.14 31.60
CA LEU A 394 -3.23 84.44 31.65
C LEU A 394 -3.04 85.03 30.25
N THR A 395 -2.66 84.25 29.24
CA THR A 395 -2.58 84.73 27.85
C THR A 395 -3.96 85.09 27.33
N LYS A 396 -5.02 84.30 27.60
CA LYS A 396 -6.41 84.69 27.25
C LYS A 396 -6.86 85.98 27.93
N ARG A 397 -6.42 86.23 29.17
CA ARG A 397 -6.65 87.51 29.85
C ARG A 397 -5.88 88.63 29.17
N LEU A 398 -4.60 88.44 28.89
CA LEU A 398 -3.79 89.43 28.17
C LEU A 398 -4.30 89.67 26.75
N GLU A 399 -4.78 88.67 26.05
CA GLU A 399 -5.42 88.80 24.74
C GLU A 399 -6.74 89.56 24.85
N ASN A 400 -7.56 89.29 25.88
CA ASN A 400 -8.75 90.11 26.15
C ASN A 400 -8.38 91.56 26.52
N ASP A 401 -7.33 91.77 27.30
CA ASP A 401 -6.86 93.09 27.70
C ASP A 401 -6.23 93.84 26.51
N LEU A 402 -5.54 93.13 25.61
CA LEU A 402 -4.99 93.68 24.35
C LEU A 402 -6.09 93.92 23.32
N LEU A 403 -7.09 93.03 23.21
CA LEU A 403 -8.29 93.26 22.40
C LEU A 403 -9.06 94.44 22.95
N ARG A 404 -9.19 94.55 24.27
CA ARG A 404 -9.79 95.70 24.93
C ARG A 404 -8.94 96.96 24.74
N ALA A 405 -7.62 96.91 24.77
CA ALA A 405 -6.75 98.06 24.45
C ALA A 405 -6.75 98.41 22.95
N ALA A 406 -6.98 97.43 22.08
CA ALA A 406 -7.17 97.65 20.64
C ALA A 406 -8.58 98.19 20.33
N HIS A 407 -9.59 97.86 21.14
CA HIS A 407 -10.96 98.35 21.05
C HIS A 407 -11.13 99.72 21.76
N ASP A 408 -10.45 99.92 22.89
CA ASP A 408 -10.25 101.18 23.64
C ASP A 408 -9.08 101.97 23.02
N LYS A 409 -9.04 102.05 21.69
CA LYS A 409 -8.17 103.00 20.98
C LYS A 409 -8.97 104.28 20.71
N PRO A 410 -9.05 105.25 21.65
CA PRO A 410 -9.35 106.62 21.25
C PRO A 410 -8.13 107.17 20.49
N GLU A 411 -8.43 107.95 19.46
CA GLU A 411 -7.49 108.67 18.62
C GLU A 411 -6.43 109.44 19.44
N ALA A 412 -5.14 109.11 19.27
CA ALA A 412 -4.03 110.04 19.51
C ALA A 412 -2.70 109.50 18.96
N ASP A 413 -1.99 110.39 18.27
CA ASP A 413 -0.71 110.30 17.57
C ASP A 413 0.47 109.57 18.27
N GLY A 414 1.24 108.80 17.48
CA GLY A 414 2.61 108.35 17.82
C GLY A 414 3.08 107.08 17.07
N PRO A 415 4.26 107.04 16.43
CA PRO A 415 4.69 105.95 15.53
C PRO A 415 5.23 104.69 16.26
N PRO A 416 5.33 103.54 15.57
CA PRO A 416 5.30 102.20 16.17
C PRO A 416 6.70 101.61 16.39
N SER A 417 6.96 101.00 17.55
CA SER A 417 8.08 100.06 17.67
C SER A 417 7.91 99.13 18.89
N GLY A 418 7.35 97.95 18.63
CA GLY A 418 7.19 96.88 19.63
C GLY A 418 6.79 95.54 19.00
N THR A 419 6.14 95.57 17.84
CA THR A 419 5.85 94.40 16.99
C THR A 419 7.01 94.01 16.06
N ALA A 420 8.03 94.87 15.92
CA ALA A 420 9.16 94.66 15.01
C ALA A 420 10.19 93.63 15.51
N GLY A 421 10.24 93.32 16.82
CA GLY A 421 11.21 92.39 17.40
C GLY A 421 10.80 90.91 17.41
N LEU A 422 9.51 90.61 17.26
CA LEU A 422 8.96 89.26 17.46
C LEU A 422 8.83 88.47 16.15
N LEU A 423 8.49 89.15 15.04
CA LEU A 423 8.45 88.56 13.70
C LEU A 423 9.78 87.92 13.27
N PRO A 424 10.96 88.56 13.44
CA PRO A 424 12.25 88.01 13.01
C PRO A 424 12.63 86.72 13.74
N ILE A 425 12.26 86.59 15.02
CA ILE A 425 12.56 85.42 15.85
C ILE A 425 11.68 84.23 15.44
N VAL A 426 10.39 84.47 15.20
CA VAL A 426 9.46 83.44 14.73
C VAL A 426 9.79 82.99 13.31
N THR A 427 10.22 83.90 12.42
CA THR A 427 10.70 83.53 11.08
C THR A 427 11.98 82.68 11.17
N SER A 428 12.93 83.06 12.04
CA SER A 428 14.15 82.28 12.29
C SER A 428 13.84 80.87 12.81
N GLN A 429 12.92 80.74 13.76
CA GLN A 429 12.52 79.44 14.30
C GLN A 429 11.81 78.59 13.24
N ARG A 430 10.86 79.16 12.48
CA ARG A 430 10.19 78.47 11.37
C ARG A 430 11.20 77.98 10.32
N ASP A 431 12.18 78.81 9.98
CA ASP A 431 13.17 78.47 8.98
C ASP A 431 14.10 77.35 9.50
N ARG A 432 14.48 77.36 10.79
CA ARG A 432 15.18 76.24 11.44
C ARG A 432 14.38 74.95 11.43
N PHE A 433 13.09 75.00 11.75
CA PHE A 433 12.22 73.82 11.69
C PHE A 433 12.06 73.30 10.26
N ARG A 434 11.97 74.18 9.26
CA ARG A 434 11.97 73.78 7.85
C ARG A 434 13.26 73.09 7.45
N THR A 435 14.43 73.63 7.84
CA THR A 435 15.72 73.01 7.55
C THR A 435 15.84 71.65 8.22
N ARG A 436 15.48 71.54 9.50
CA ARG A 436 15.48 70.27 10.23
C ARG A 436 14.56 69.23 9.60
N ASN A 437 13.38 69.65 9.11
CA ASN A 437 12.45 68.75 8.46
C ASN A 437 12.97 68.29 7.09
N ALA A 438 13.61 69.19 6.33
CA ALA A 438 14.26 68.82 5.07
C ALA A 438 15.44 67.85 5.26
N GLU A 439 16.24 68.03 6.31
CA GLU A 439 17.31 67.10 6.71
C GLU A 439 16.75 65.72 7.05
N LEU A 440 15.70 65.65 7.87
CA LEU A 440 15.05 64.39 8.23
C LEU A 440 14.39 63.69 7.03
N GLU A 441 13.78 64.44 6.12
CA GLU A 441 13.24 63.89 4.87
C GLU A 441 14.35 63.33 3.97
N GLN A 442 15.53 63.97 3.95
CA GLN A 442 16.68 63.47 3.20
C GLN A 442 17.28 62.21 3.84
N GLU A 443 17.43 62.18 5.16
CA GLU A 443 17.87 60.99 5.90
C GLU A 443 16.89 59.81 5.72
N LEU A 444 15.59 60.08 5.71
CA LEU A 444 14.59 59.04 5.45
C LEU A 444 14.71 58.50 4.02
N ARG A 445 14.97 59.35 3.03
CA ARG A 445 15.19 58.92 1.63
C ARG A 445 16.43 58.06 1.48
N THR A 446 17.56 58.45 2.07
CA THR A 446 18.80 57.65 2.00
C THR A 446 18.65 56.31 2.72
N GLN A 447 17.94 56.28 3.86
CA GLN A 447 17.62 55.03 4.54
C GLN A 447 16.74 54.11 3.67
N LEU A 448 15.72 54.65 3.00
CA LEU A 448 14.88 53.88 2.08
C LEU A 448 15.69 53.33 0.88
N GLU A 449 16.57 54.14 0.30
CA GLU A 449 17.48 53.71 -0.77
C GLU A 449 18.38 52.56 -0.29
N SER A 450 19.03 52.69 0.87
CA SER A 450 19.86 51.63 1.44
C SER A 450 19.09 50.34 1.71
N MET A 451 17.84 50.44 2.17
CA MET A 451 16.98 49.28 2.40
C MET A 451 16.60 48.61 1.07
N THR A 452 16.42 49.37 -0.01
CA THR A 452 16.16 48.80 -1.34
C THR A 452 17.39 48.11 -1.93
N GLU A 453 18.59 48.67 -1.75
CA GLU A 453 19.86 48.06 -2.18
C GLU A 453 20.11 46.75 -1.44
N LEU A 454 20.00 46.75 -0.10
CA LEU A 454 20.17 45.54 0.73
C LEU A 454 19.14 44.46 0.35
N ARG A 455 17.89 44.82 0.08
CA ARG A 455 16.88 43.87 -0.40
C ARG A 455 17.24 43.30 -1.78
N GLY A 456 17.82 44.10 -2.66
CA GLY A 456 18.34 43.65 -3.95
C GLY A 456 19.49 42.66 -3.80
N GLU A 457 20.43 42.96 -2.91
CA GLU A 457 21.58 42.09 -2.62
C GLU A 457 21.15 40.75 -2.00
N VAL A 458 20.21 40.76 -1.07
CA VAL A 458 19.62 39.53 -0.51
C VAL A 458 19.00 38.67 -1.63
N LYS A 459 18.24 39.27 -2.55
CA LYS A 459 17.67 38.53 -3.70
C LYS A 459 18.74 37.97 -4.62
N ARG A 460 19.81 38.72 -4.88
CA ARG A 460 20.95 38.27 -5.70
C ARG A 460 21.66 37.09 -5.04
N LEU A 461 21.99 37.19 -3.75
CA LEU A 461 22.62 36.11 -3.00
C LEU A 461 21.72 34.88 -2.90
N GLN A 462 20.40 35.05 -2.80
CA GLN A 462 19.45 33.93 -2.85
C GLN A 462 19.47 33.22 -4.20
N ALA A 463 19.50 33.97 -5.31
CA ALA A 463 19.60 33.40 -6.65
C ALA A 463 20.95 32.69 -6.89
N ASP A 464 22.05 33.31 -6.46
CA ASP A 464 23.40 32.73 -6.57
C ASP A 464 23.51 31.45 -5.74
N ASN A 465 22.96 31.43 -4.52
CA ASN A 465 22.89 30.22 -3.69
C ASN A 465 22.07 29.13 -4.37
N LEU A 466 20.89 29.44 -4.91
CA LEU A 466 20.06 28.46 -5.62
C LEU A 466 20.81 27.85 -6.81
N ALA A 467 21.50 28.68 -7.61
CA ALA A 467 22.32 28.20 -8.72
C ALA A 467 23.48 27.30 -8.25
N MET A 468 24.11 27.61 -7.12
CA MET A 468 25.15 26.74 -6.53
C MET A 468 24.57 25.42 -6.04
N TYR A 469 23.39 25.42 -5.40
CA TYR A 469 22.70 24.19 -5.00
C TYR A 469 22.34 23.32 -6.19
N GLU A 470 21.81 23.91 -7.26
CA GLU A 470 21.54 23.19 -8.51
C GLU A 470 22.83 22.60 -9.09
N LYS A 471 23.92 23.38 -9.15
CA LYS A 471 25.22 22.90 -9.65
C LYS A 471 25.79 21.74 -8.81
N VAL A 472 25.71 21.83 -7.48
CA VAL A 472 26.11 20.74 -6.57
C VAL A 472 25.24 19.52 -6.78
N ARG A 473 23.93 19.69 -6.93
CA ARG A 473 22.99 18.59 -7.21
C ARG A 473 23.27 17.93 -8.56
N TYR A 474 23.57 18.71 -9.60
CA TYR A 474 23.97 18.18 -10.91
C TYR A 474 25.27 17.36 -10.80
N LEU A 475 26.28 17.86 -10.09
CA LEU A 475 27.53 17.12 -9.86
C LEU A 475 27.32 15.83 -9.04
N GLN A 476 26.46 15.87 -8.02
CA GLN A 476 26.11 14.68 -7.22
C GLN A 476 25.33 13.64 -8.03
N ASN A 477 24.46 14.06 -8.95
CA ASN A 477 23.75 13.14 -9.84
C ASN A 477 24.67 12.57 -10.94
N TYR A 478 25.59 13.37 -11.49
CA TYR A 478 26.58 12.88 -12.46
C TYR A 478 27.56 11.88 -11.81
N GLY A 479 27.93 12.10 -10.55
CA GLY A 479 28.75 11.15 -9.78
C GLY A 479 28.04 9.82 -9.49
N LYS A 480 26.70 9.77 -9.57
CA LYS A 480 25.91 8.53 -9.41
C LYS A 480 25.61 7.83 -10.74
N SER A 481 25.80 8.49 -11.88
CA SER A 481 25.45 7.95 -13.21
C SER A 481 26.64 7.47 -14.05
N VAL A 482 27.85 7.32 -13.47
CA VAL A 482 28.98 6.67 -14.15
C VAL A 482 29.25 5.30 -13.51
N PRO A 483 28.60 4.23 -13.99
CA PRO A 483 29.04 2.88 -13.73
C PRO A 483 29.98 2.43 -14.86
N TRP A 484 31.28 2.75 -14.76
CA TRP A 484 32.32 1.87 -15.33
C TRP A 484 33.68 2.14 -14.66
N ALA A 485 34.10 1.18 -13.83
CA ALA A 485 35.46 0.65 -13.71
C ALA A 485 35.35 -0.67 -12.93
#